data_AF-A0AAV7H9V2-F1
#
_entry.id   AF-A0AAV7H9V2-F1
#
_cell.length_a   1.000
_cell.length_b   1.000
_cell.length_c   1.000
_cell.angle_alpha   90.00
_cell.angle_beta   90.00
_cell.angle_gamma   90.00
#
_symmetry.space_group_name_H-M   'P 1'
#
loop_
_entity.id
_entity.type
_entity.pdbx_description
1 polymer ?
#
loop_
_entity_poly.entity_id
_entity_poly.type
_entity_poly.pdbx_seq_one_letter_code
_entity_poly.pdbx_strand_id
1 'polypeptide(L)'
;MADFQTSTHRAKWIFTPSDLFEKREAANLRARKMLEQYGSTRLEVDVDGSISYPEPLQDPKDSAAKPLNCEEEQLMRVFYEQKIQEVCGAFKFPHKIQGTAIIYFKRFYLQWSVMEHHPKHIMLTCIYASCKIEENHVSAEELGKGIQQDHQVILNNEMVVLQSLGFDLIVYAPYRSIEGFIEDMEEFVQGRDAVKIKLKELREAANFEVDKAMLTDAPLLFPPGQVMLFCRSFSFIGIGAQVFSFLDAYESRKLQFSSVIVLSKLDMI
;
A
#
# COMPACT_ATOMS: atom_id res chain seq x y z
N MET A 1 2.84 18.29 11.82
CA MET A 1 2.49 17.30 10.77
C MET A 1 3.66 16.31 10.70
N ALA A 2 3.43 15.00 10.74
CA ALA A 2 4.53 14.03 10.73
C ALA A 2 5.16 13.95 9.33
N ASP A 3 6.43 14.35 9.21
CA ASP A 3 7.17 14.35 7.94
C ASP A 3 7.49 12.93 7.49
N PHE A 4 7.33 12.67 6.18
CA PHE A 4 7.69 11.37 5.60
C PHE A 4 9.17 11.02 5.86
N GLN A 5 10.06 12.03 5.93
CA GLN A 5 11.49 11.82 6.09
C GLN A 5 11.89 11.17 7.41
N THR A 6 11.15 11.43 8.49
CA THR A 6 11.36 10.89 9.84
C THR A 6 10.40 9.74 10.17
N SER A 7 9.54 9.36 9.22
CA SER A 7 8.52 8.33 9.41
C SER A 7 9.10 6.92 9.44
N THR A 8 8.44 6.03 10.19
CA THR A 8 8.75 4.58 10.20
C THR A 8 8.52 3.94 8.83
N HIS A 9 7.59 4.49 8.03
CA HIS A 9 7.37 4.09 6.65
C HIS A 9 8.66 4.16 5.84
N ARG A 10 9.35 5.32 5.85
CA ARG A 10 10.61 5.47 5.11
C ARG A 10 11.71 4.57 5.67
N ALA A 11 11.80 4.46 7.00
CA ALA A 11 12.90 3.75 7.65
C ALA A 11 12.84 2.22 7.47
N LYS A 12 11.64 1.63 7.45
CA LYS A 12 11.47 0.16 7.51
C LYS A 12 10.83 -0.45 6.26
N TRP A 13 10.12 0.34 5.45
CA TRP A 13 9.21 -0.18 4.43
C TRP A 13 9.52 0.30 3.00
N ILE A 14 10.67 0.94 2.80
CA ILE A 14 11.22 1.26 1.48
C ILE A 14 12.43 0.36 1.24
N PHE A 15 12.38 -0.42 0.16
CA PHE A 15 13.34 -1.48 -0.14
C PHE A 15 14.00 -1.28 -1.50
N THR A 16 15.15 -1.94 -1.71
CA THR A 16 15.70 -2.08 -3.07
C THR A 16 15.03 -3.24 -3.80
N PRO A 17 15.07 -3.27 -5.16
CA PRO A 17 14.50 -4.37 -5.93
C PRO A 17 15.08 -5.75 -5.56
N SER A 18 16.38 -5.81 -5.25
CA SER A 18 17.05 -7.03 -4.80
C SER A 18 16.52 -7.50 -3.45
N ASP A 19 16.41 -6.59 -2.46
CA ASP A 19 15.89 -6.94 -1.12
C ASP A 19 14.45 -7.45 -1.18
N LEU A 20 13.61 -6.88 -2.05
CA LEU A 20 12.23 -7.34 -2.24
C LEU A 20 12.18 -8.75 -2.79
N PHE A 21 13.03 -9.06 -3.78
CA PHE A 21 13.10 -10.39 -4.36
C PHE A 21 13.56 -11.41 -3.31
N GLU A 22 14.62 -11.11 -2.57
CA GLU A 22 15.15 -11.98 -1.52
C GLU A 22 14.13 -12.24 -0.41
N LYS A 23 13.37 -11.22 0.03
CA LYS A 23 12.31 -11.41 1.03
C LYS A 23 11.18 -12.31 0.53
N ARG A 24 10.77 -12.13 -0.72
CA ARG A 24 9.72 -12.95 -1.35
C ARG A 24 10.17 -14.40 -1.49
N GLU A 25 11.41 -14.61 -1.94
CA GLU A 25 12.00 -15.95 -2.06
C GLU A 25 12.16 -16.61 -0.69
N ALA A 26 12.62 -15.88 0.32
CA ALA A 26 12.74 -16.38 1.68
C ALA A 26 11.38 -16.77 2.29
N ALA A 27 10.32 -15.99 2.05
CA ALA A 27 8.97 -16.31 2.49
C ALA A 27 8.43 -17.57 1.80
N ASN A 28 8.58 -17.68 0.47
CA ASN A 28 8.18 -18.89 -0.27
C ASN A 28 8.96 -20.13 0.21
N LEU A 29 10.29 -20.03 0.38
CA LEU A 29 11.11 -21.14 0.86
C LEU A 29 10.71 -21.58 2.26
N ARG A 30 10.40 -20.63 3.16
CA ARG A 30 9.91 -20.95 4.50
C ARG A 30 8.59 -21.72 4.42
N ALA A 31 7.62 -21.22 3.65
CA ALA A 31 6.32 -21.85 3.53
C ALA A 31 6.40 -23.24 2.88
N ARG A 32 7.29 -23.44 1.90
CA ARG A 32 7.57 -24.75 1.31
C ARG A 32 8.13 -25.75 2.32
N LYS A 33 9.11 -25.33 3.13
CA LYS A 33 9.67 -26.16 4.20
C LYS A 33 8.61 -26.52 5.24
N MET A 34 7.73 -25.58 5.58
CA MET A 34 6.62 -25.83 6.51
C MET A 34 5.61 -26.83 5.92
N LEU A 35 5.29 -26.72 4.63
CA LEU A 35 4.45 -27.66 3.91
C LEU A 35 5.04 -29.08 3.90
N GLU A 36 6.35 -29.18 3.64
CA GLU A 36 7.08 -30.45 3.61
C GLU A 36 7.18 -31.10 5.01
N GLN A 37 7.29 -30.30 6.07
CA GLN A 37 7.47 -30.78 7.44
C GLN A 37 6.17 -31.10 8.17
N TYR A 38 5.11 -30.30 7.97
CA TYR A 38 3.88 -30.38 8.76
C TYR A 38 2.64 -30.76 7.94
N GLY A 39 2.75 -30.82 6.61
CA GLY A 39 1.61 -31.11 5.72
C GLY A 39 0.51 -30.03 5.71
N SER A 40 0.69 -28.96 6.47
CA SER A 40 -0.21 -27.81 6.58
C SER A 40 0.60 -26.54 6.75
N THR A 41 0.19 -25.47 6.06
CA THR A 41 0.76 -24.12 6.15
C THR A 41 -0.01 -23.20 7.09
N ARG A 42 -1.15 -23.66 7.63
CA ARG A 42 -1.97 -22.82 8.52
C ARG A 42 -1.30 -22.66 9.88
N LEU A 43 -0.93 -21.42 10.18
CA LEU A 43 -0.47 -21.00 11.49
C LEU A 43 -1.64 -20.32 12.20
N GLU A 44 -1.99 -20.82 13.38
CA GLU A 44 -2.98 -20.17 14.25
C GLU A 44 -2.23 -19.29 15.24
N VAL A 45 -2.73 -18.07 15.45
CA VAL A 45 -2.15 -17.14 16.42
C VAL A 45 -3.03 -17.16 17.65
N ASP A 46 -2.44 -17.56 18.77
CA ASP A 46 -3.13 -17.60 20.06
C ASP A 46 -3.41 -16.18 20.56
N VAL A 47 -4.32 -16.08 21.53
CA VAL A 47 -4.76 -14.81 22.15
C VAL A 47 -3.58 -14.01 22.75
N ASP A 48 -2.48 -14.69 23.09
CA ASP A 48 -1.25 -14.09 23.64
C ASP A 48 -0.27 -13.57 22.56
N GLY A 49 -0.61 -13.68 21.28
CA GLY A 49 0.26 -13.27 20.16
C GLY A 49 1.40 -14.24 19.85
N SER A 50 1.40 -15.43 20.46
CA SER A 50 2.24 -16.55 20.10
C SER A 50 1.71 -17.24 18.84
N ILE A 51 2.62 -17.57 17.92
CA ILE A 51 2.31 -18.36 16.73
C ILE A 51 2.32 -19.82 17.15
N SER A 52 1.16 -20.49 17.13
CA SER A 52 1.08 -21.92 17.35
C SER A 52 1.26 -22.65 16.03
N TYR A 53 2.14 -23.66 16.06
CA TYR A 53 2.39 -24.52 14.92
C TYR A 53 1.41 -25.71 14.98
N PRO A 54 0.74 -26.08 13.87
CA PRO A 54 -0.13 -27.26 13.87
C PRO A 54 0.66 -28.52 14.20
N GLU A 55 0.02 -29.45 14.92
CA GLU A 55 0.62 -30.74 15.26
C GLU A 55 0.95 -31.56 13.99
N PRO A 56 2.13 -32.19 13.92
CA PRO A 56 2.56 -32.93 12.74
C PRO A 56 1.64 -34.14 12.47
N LEU A 57 1.02 -34.17 11.29
CA LEU A 57 0.27 -35.33 10.80
C LEU A 57 1.22 -36.49 10.51
N GLN A 58 0.98 -37.64 11.14
CA GLN A 58 1.77 -38.88 11.00
C GLN A 58 1.53 -39.65 9.68
N ASP A 59 0.63 -39.19 8.81
CA ASP A 59 0.30 -39.89 7.56
C ASP A 59 0.32 -38.93 6.35
N PRO A 60 1.20 -39.15 5.36
CA PRO A 60 1.19 -38.39 4.11
C PRO A 60 0.02 -38.87 3.25
N LYS A 61 -1.16 -38.25 3.40
CA LYS A 61 -2.28 -38.49 2.47
C LYS A 61 -1.96 -37.87 1.10
N ASP A 62 -2.12 -38.69 0.07
CA ASP A 62 -1.81 -38.54 -1.37
C ASP A 62 -2.47 -37.36 -2.12
N SER A 63 -2.47 -36.17 -1.56
CA SER A 63 -2.86 -34.95 -2.28
C SER A 63 -2.08 -33.74 -1.78
N ALA A 64 -0.76 -33.89 -1.62
CA ALA A 64 0.14 -32.77 -1.44
C ALA A 64 -0.01 -31.84 -2.67
N ALA A 65 -0.84 -30.81 -2.52
CA ALA A 65 -0.99 -29.77 -3.51
C ALA A 65 0.41 -29.26 -3.85
N LYS A 66 0.73 -29.19 -5.15
CA LYS A 66 2.04 -28.73 -5.59
C LYS A 66 2.31 -27.36 -4.94
N PRO A 67 3.44 -27.19 -4.24
CA PRO A 67 3.77 -25.90 -3.65
C PRO A 67 3.83 -24.86 -4.76
N LEU A 68 3.24 -23.69 -4.49
CA LEU A 68 3.18 -22.61 -5.46
C LEU A 68 4.57 -22.06 -5.72
N ASN A 69 4.85 -21.78 -6.99
CA ASN A 69 6.07 -21.09 -7.38
C ASN A 69 5.97 -19.60 -7.04
N CYS A 70 7.12 -18.91 -6.94
CA CYS A 70 7.16 -17.47 -6.64
C CYS A 70 6.33 -16.62 -7.61
N GLU A 71 6.27 -17.03 -8.89
CA GLU A 71 5.48 -16.36 -9.93
C GLU A 71 3.97 -16.53 -9.72
N GLU A 72 3.53 -17.72 -9.31
CA GLU A 72 2.11 -18.00 -9.03
C GLU A 72 1.63 -17.21 -7.81
N GLU A 73 2.48 -17.13 -6.77
CA GLU A 73 2.22 -16.26 -5.62
C GLU A 73 2.16 -14.78 -6.02
N GLN A 74 3.00 -14.33 -6.95
CA GLN A 74 2.95 -12.97 -7.47
C GLN A 74 1.62 -12.70 -8.20
N LEU A 75 1.19 -13.60 -9.07
CA LEU A 75 -0.09 -13.47 -9.77
C LEU A 75 -1.28 -13.42 -8.81
N MET A 76 -1.29 -14.28 -7.79
CA MET A 76 -2.33 -14.24 -6.76
C MET A 76 -2.32 -12.93 -6.00
N ARG A 77 -1.15 -12.41 -5.59
CA ARG A 77 -1.07 -11.11 -4.90
C ARG A 77 -1.66 -10.00 -5.75
N VAL A 78 -1.25 -9.88 -7.02
CA VAL A 78 -1.77 -8.86 -7.94
C VAL A 78 -3.29 -8.99 -8.13
N PHE A 79 -3.80 -10.22 -8.26
CA PHE A 79 -5.24 -10.45 -8.37
C PHE A 79 -6.01 -9.95 -7.14
N TYR A 80 -5.53 -10.24 -5.93
CA TYR A 80 -6.20 -9.79 -4.71
C TYR A 80 -6.02 -8.30 -4.45
N GLU A 81 -4.90 -7.69 -4.87
CA GLU A 81 -4.74 -6.23 -4.85
C GLU A 81 -5.79 -5.53 -5.73
N GLN A 82 -6.10 -6.07 -6.91
CA GLN A 82 -7.21 -5.60 -7.75
C GLN A 82 -8.56 -5.78 -7.05
N LYS A 83 -8.76 -6.92 -6.37
CA LYS A 83 -9.99 -7.14 -5.57
C LYS A 83 -10.13 -6.15 -4.42
N ILE A 84 -9.05 -5.68 -3.80
CA ILE A 84 -9.12 -4.60 -2.80
C ILE A 84 -9.72 -3.34 -3.42
N GLN A 85 -9.29 -2.96 -4.62
CA GLN A 85 -9.82 -1.78 -5.32
C GLN A 85 -11.30 -1.95 -5.67
N GLU A 86 -11.70 -3.12 -6.18
CA GLU A 86 -13.11 -3.41 -6.48
C GLU A 86 -13.99 -3.33 -5.23
N VAL A 87 -13.54 -3.92 -4.12
CA VAL A 87 -14.26 -3.90 -2.84
C VAL A 87 -14.35 -2.47 -2.31
N CYS A 88 -13.23 -1.74 -2.26
CA CYS A 88 -13.23 -0.35 -1.81
C CYS A 88 -14.17 0.53 -2.67
N GLY A 89 -14.19 0.30 -4.00
CA GLY A 89 -15.10 0.98 -4.91
C GLY A 89 -16.57 0.63 -4.67
N ALA A 90 -16.89 -0.64 -4.43
CA ALA A 90 -18.26 -1.09 -4.14
C ALA A 90 -18.82 -0.47 -2.85
N PHE A 91 -18.00 -0.37 -1.80
CA PHE A 91 -18.35 0.29 -0.54
C PHE A 91 -18.21 1.81 -0.57
N LYS A 92 -17.74 2.38 -1.69
CA LYS A 92 -17.46 3.82 -1.87
C LYS A 92 -16.52 4.39 -0.80
N PHE A 93 -15.50 3.62 -0.42
CA PHE A 93 -14.49 4.10 0.53
C PHE A 93 -13.61 5.19 -0.10
N PRO A 94 -13.14 6.16 0.71
CA PRO A 94 -12.16 7.13 0.26
C PRO A 94 -10.88 6.47 -0.29
N HIS A 95 -10.26 7.07 -1.31
CA HIS A 95 -8.99 6.59 -1.88
C HIS A 95 -7.88 6.42 -0.84
N LYS A 96 -7.91 7.21 0.23
CA LYS A 96 -6.97 7.08 1.36
C LYS A 96 -7.04 5.69 2.01
N ILE A 97 -8.25 5.19 2.26
CA ILE A 97 -8.48 3.85 2.85
C ILE A 97 -8.02 2.76 1.88
N GLN A 98 -8.37 2.90 0.59
CA GLN A 98 -7.95 1.97 -0.45
C GLN A 98 -6.42 1.86 -0.52
N GLY A 99 -5.73 2.99 -0.54
CA GLY A 99 -4.26 3.04 -0.58
C GLY A 99 -3.62 2.40 0.64
N THR A 100 -4.13 2.69 1.83
CA THR A 100 -3.64 2.09 3.08
C THR A 100 -3.85 0.58 3.10
N ALA A 101 -5.03 0.11 2.67
CA ALA A 101 -5.34 -1.33 2.63
C ALA A 101 -4.44 -2.10 1.67
N ILE A 102 -4.18 -1.56 0.48
CA ILE A 102 -3.25 -2.17 -0.50
C ILE A 102 -1.84 -2.23 0.09
N ILE A 103 -1.37 -1.16 0.74
CA ILE A 103 -0.04 -1.14 1.34
C ILE A 103 0.07 -2.15 2.49
N TYR A 104 -0.95 -2.27 3.35
CA TYR A 104 -0.98 -3.31 4.38
C TYR A 104 -0.91 -4.72 3.79
N PHE A 105 -1.71 -4.98 2.74
CA PHE A 105 -1.70 -6.27 2.05
C PHE A 105 -0.31 -6.59 1.47
N LYS A 106 0.31 -5.63 0.79
CA LYS A 106 1.66 -5.77 0.26
C LYS A 106 2.68 -6.06 1.35
N ARG A 107 2.66 -5.27 2.43
CA ARG A 107 3.59 -5.43 3.58
C ARG A 107 3.44 -6.78 4.27
N PHE A 108 2.21 -7.27 4.43
CA PHE A 108 1.92 -8.58 5.00
C PHE A 108 2.58 -9.70 4.18
N TYR A 109 2.36 -9.70 2.86
CA TYR A 109 2.90 -10.72 1.95
C TYR A 109 4.38 -10.52 1.56
N LEU A 110 5.09 -9.61 2.22
CA LEU A 110 6.56 -9.60 2.24
C LEU A 110 7.13 -10.49 3.34
N GLN A 111 6.35 -10.78 4.39
CA GLN A 111 6.78 -11.60 5.52
C GLN A 111 6.22 -13.02 5.45
N TRP A 112 4.99 -13.15 4.93
CA TRP A 112 4.24 -14.40 4.84
C TRP A 112 4.02 -14.81 3.38
N SER A 113 3.86 -16.11 3.15
CA SER A 113 3.44 -16.65 1.86
C SER A 113 1.92 -16.70 1.74
N VAL A 114 1.44 -16.66 0.50
CA VAL A 114 0.03 -16.89 0.15
C VAL A 114 -0.45 -18.29 0.54
N MET A 115 0.49 -19.24 0.69
CA MET A 115 0.19 -20.59 1.16
C MET A 115 -0.18 -20.63 2.65
N GLU A 116 0.36 -19.74 3.48
CA GLU A 116 0.16 -19.74 4.94
C GLU A 116 -1.17 -19.10 5.33
N HIS A 117 -1.44 -17.93 4.77
CA HIS A 117 -2.67 -17.19 5.04
C HIS A 117 -3.46 -16.94 3.76
N HIS A 118 -4.72 -17.37 3.77
CA HIS A 118 -5.58 -17.24 2.61
C HIS A 118 -5.83 -15.75 2.26
N PRO A 119 -5.49 -15.31 1.04
CA PRO A 119 -5.48 -13.89 0.67
C PRO A 119 -6.85 -13.23 0.75
N LYS A 120 -7.95 -13.95 0.51
CA LYS A 120 -9.31 -13.43 0.74
C LYS A 120 -9.52 -12.93 2.18
N HIS A 121 -9.02 -13.64 3.19
CA HIS A 121 -9.23 -13.27 4.60
C HIS A 121 -8.32 -12.12 5.01
N ILE A 122 -7.06 -12.15 4.59
CA ILE A 122 -6.11 -11.07 4.82
C ILE A 122 -6.55 -9.78 4.13
N MET A 123 -7.04 -9.86 2.90
CA MET A 123 -7.61 -8.74 2.16
C MET A 123 -8.70 -8.02 2.95
N LEU A 124 -9.69 -8.77 3.44
CA LEU A 124 -10.79 -8.24 4.26
C LEU A 124 -10.28 -7.58 5.55
N THR A 125 -9.33 -8.24 6.21
CA THR A 125 -8.73 -7.76 7.46
C THR A 125 -7.94 -6.47 7.24
N CYS A 126 -7.18 -6.36 6.15
CA CYS A 126 -6.46 -5.14 5.79
C CYS A 126 -7.41 -3.96 5.52
N ILE A 127 -8.53 -4.20 4.84
CA ILE A 127 -9.56 -3.17 4.60
C ILE A 127 -10.16 -2.73 5.95
N TYR A 128 -10.56 -3.69 6.79
CA TYR A 128 -11.13 -3.42 8.11
C TYR A 128 -10.17 -2.63 9.02
N ALA A 129 -8.90 -3.03 9.09
CA ALA A 129 -7.87 -2.32 9.85
C ALA A 129 -7.63 -0.91 9.30
N SER A 130 -7.63 -0.74 7.97
CA SER A 130 -7.48 0.58 7.34
C SER A 130 -8.64 1.51 7.67
N CYS A 131 -9.87 1.00 7.66
CA CYS A 131 -11.05 1.74 8.08
C CYS A 131 -10.93 2.24 9.54
N LYS A 132 -10.48 1.39 10.46
CA LYS A 132 -10.26 1.78 11.86
C LYS A 132 -9.24 2.91 12.00
N ILE A 133 -8.10 2.81 11.31
CA ILE A 133 -6.99 3.77 11.43
C ILE A 133 -7.31 5.11 10.77
N GLU A 134 -8.10 5.09 9.70
CA GLU A 134 -8.55 6.28 9.00
C GLU A 134 -9.84 6.88 9.59
N GLU A 135 -10.22 6.46 10.80
CA GLU A 135 -11.40 6.93 11.55
C GLU A 135 -12.73 6.78 10.77
N ASN A 136 -12.80 5.79 9.87
CA ASN A 136 -14.02 5.44 9.17
C ASN A 136 -14.64 4.19 9.80
N HIS A 137 -15.67 4.39 10.62
CA HIS A 137 -16.28 3.30 11.38
C HIS A 137 -17.17 2.41 10.51
N VAL A 138 -16.61 1.28 10.06
CA VAL A 138 -17.34 0.21 9.38
C VAL A 138 -17.33 -1.02 10.28
N SER A 139 -18.48 -1.65 10.47
CA SER A 139 -18.55 -2.87 11.26
C SER A 139 -17.99 -4.07 10.50
N ALA A 140 -17.37 -5.01 11.21
CA ALA A 140 -16.89 -6.26 10.61
C ALA A 140 -18.04 -7.07 9.99
N GLU A 141 -19.25 -6.95 10.55
CA GLU A 141 -20.45 -7.58 10.02
C GLU A 141 -20.88 -7.02 8.66
N GLU A 142 -20.83 -5.71 8.46
CA GLU A 142 -21.17 -5.08 7.17
C GLU A 142 -20.16 -5.50 6.09
N LEU A 143 -18.87 -5.52 6.43
CA LEU A 143 -17.83 -5.96 5.52
C LEU A 143 -17.97 -7.46 5.19
N GLY A 144 -18.26 -8.28 6.19
CA GLY A 144 -18.52 -9.72 6.05
C GLY A 144 -19.76 -10.02 5.20
N LYS A 145 -20.87 -9.30 5.41
CA LYS A 145 -22.11 -9.42 4.62
C LYS A 145 -21.89 -9.11 3.14
N GLY A 146 -21.12 -8.07 2.82
CA GLY A 146 -20.83 -7.71 1.43
C GLY A 146 -20.07 -8.78 0.64
N ILE A 147 -19.26 -9.60 1.33
CA ILE A 147 -18.36 -10.58 0.70
C ILE A 147 -18.74 -12.04 1.05
N GLN A 148 -19.89 -12.22 1.73
CA GLN A 148 -20.40 -13.53 2.18
C GLN A 148 -19.34 -14.31 2.96
N GLN A 149 -18.73 -13.65 3.93
CA GLN A 149 -17.75 -14.24 4.85
C GLN A 149 -18.17 -14.02 6.29
N ASP A 150 -17.84 -14.99 7.14
CA ASP A 150 -18.06 -14.86 8.57
C ASP A 150 -17.15 -13.75 9.13
N HIS A 151 -17.72 -12.83 9.89
CA HIS A 151 -17.00 -11.70 10.47
C HIS A 151 -15.95 -12.17 11.49
N GLN A 152 -16.14 -13.34 12.11
CA GLN A 152 -15.18 -13.93 13.05
C GLN A 152 -13.81 -14.18 12.39
N VAL A 153 -13.80 -14.52 11.10
CA VAL A 153 -12.54 -14.75 10.36
C VAL A 153 -11.73 -13.45 10.23
N ILE A 154 -12.41 -12.31 10.07
CA ILE A 154 -11.76 -11.00 9.99
C ILE A 154 -11.15 -10.64 11.34
N LEU A 155 -11.90 -10.87 12.43
CA LEU A 155 -11.46 -10.56 13.79
C LEU A 155 -10.29 -11.45 14.24
N ASN A 156 -10.32 -12.74 13.92
CA ASN A 156 -9.25 -13.67 14.29
C ASN A 156 -7.92 -13.34 13.59
N ASN A 157 -7.96 -12.86 12.34
CA ASN A 157 -6.77 -12.49 11.60
C ASN A 157 -6.27 -11.07 11.92
N GLU A 158 -7.06 -10.24 12.63
CA GLU A 158 -6.71 -8.84 12.90
C GLU A 158 -5.38 -8.72 13.62
N MET A 159 -5.18 -9.48 14.71
CA MET A 159 -3.94 -9.43 15.47
C MET A 159 -2.73 -9.87 14.64
N VAL A 160 -2.90 -10.92 13.83
CA VAL A 160 -1.84 -11.45 12.95
C VAL A 160 -1.39 -10.38 11.96
N VAL A 161 -2.34 -9.69 11.33
CA VAL A 161 -2.02 -8.62 10.37
C VAL A 161 -1.29 -7.47 11.08
N LEU A 162 -1.77 -7.02 12.23
CA LEU A 162 -1.15 -5.92 12.98
C LEU A 162 0.28 -6.24 13.44
N GLN A 163 0.50 -7.45 13.94
CA GLN A 163 1.82 -7.93 14.37
C GLN A 163 2.79 -8.05 13.19
N SER A 164 2.30 -8.55 12.06
CA SER A 164 3.09 -8.66 10.82
C SER A 164 3.51 -7.29 10.27
N LEU A 165 2.64 -6.29 10.42
CA LEU A 165 2.96 -4.91 10.07
C LEU A 165 3.91 -4.25 11.08
N GLY A 166 4.33 -4.94 12.15
CA GLY A 166 5.16 -4.38 13.21
C GLY A 166 4.50 -3.18 13.90
N PHE A 167 3.17 -3.12 13.89
CA PHE A 167 2.37 -1.99 14.35
C PHE A 167 2.71 -0.64 13.66
N ASP A 168 3.34 -0.67 12.48
CA ASP A 168 3.62 0.53 11.67
C ASP A 168 2.38 0.92 10.82
N LEU A 169 1.34 1.40 11.50
CA LEU A 169 0.01 1.64 10.91
C LEU A 169 -0.10 2.98 10.16
N ILE A 170 0.81 3.93 10.39
CA ILE A 170 0.77 5.21 9.68
C ILE A 170 1.41 5.04 8.30
N VAL A 171 0.57 5.12 7.27
CA VAL A 171 0.96 4.96 5.87
C VAL A 171 0.82 6.28 5.11
N TYR A 172 1.74 6.52 4.18
CA TYR A 172 1.76 7.70 3.35
C TYR A 172 1.46 7.28 1.90
N ALA A 173 0.18 7.32 1.52
CA ALA A 173 -0.24 7.00 0.17
C ALA A 173 -0.04 8.20 -0.79
N PRO A 174 0.23 7.98 -2.10
CA PRO A 174 0.44 9.05 -3.07
C PRO A 174 -0.77 9.98 -3.28
N TYR A 175 -1.99 9.56 -2.93
CA TYR A 175 -3.21 10.39 -3.09
C TYR A 175 -3.10 11.73 -2.34
N ARG A 176 -2.50 11.73 -1.14
CA ARG A 176 -2.29 12.96 -0.37
C ARG A 176 -1.33 13.92 -1.08
N SER A 177 -0.31 13.38 -1.76
CA SER A 177 0.63 14.18 -2.54
C SER A 177 -0.03 14.81 -3.77
N ILE A 178 -1.02 14.13 -4.37
CA ILE A 178 -1.82 14.68 -5.47
C ILE A 178 -2.66 15.87 -4.98
N GLU A 179 -3.32 15.72 -3.84
CA GLU A 179 -4.15 16.78 -3.25
C GLU A 179 -3.34 18.05 -2.97
N GLY A 180 -2.19 17.90 -2.29
CA GLY A 180 -1.30 19.05 -2.04
C GLY A 180 -0.81 19.71 -3.32
N PHE A 181 -0.49 18.92 -4.37
CA PHE A 181 -0.08 19.50 -5.65
C PHE A 181 -1.21 20.27 -6.35
N ILE A 182 -2.45 19.78 -6.27
CA ILE A 182 -3.60 20.47 -6.86
C ILE A 182 -3.88 21.76 -6.09
N GLU A 183 -3.79 21.74 -4.77
CA GLU A 183 -3.94 22.94 -3.93
C GLU A 183 -2.89 24.00 -4.30
N ASP A 184 -1.63 23.61 -4.47
CA ASP A 184 -0.55 24.51 -4.94
C ASP A 184 -0.84 25.08 -6.33
N MET A 185 -1.40 24.28 -7.25
CA MET A 185 -1.80 24.72 -8.59
C MET A 185 -2.99 25.67 -8.54
N GLU A 186 -3.98 25.43 -7.68
CA GLU A 186 -5.14 26.28 -7.48
C GLU A 186 -4.74 27.66 -6.94
N GLU A 187 -3.81 27.70 -5.99
CA GLU A 187 -3.25 28.94 -5.45
C GLU A 187 -2.50 29.74 -6.53
N PHE A 188 -1.75 29.06 -7.41
CA PHE A 188 -1.01 29.72 -8.49
C PHE A 188 -1.92 30.34 -9.56
N VAL A 189 -3.08 29.76 -9.82
CA VAL A 189 -3.91 30.12 -10.99
C VAL A 189 -4.98 31.20 -10.70
N GLN A 190 -5.22 31.55 -9.43
CA GLN A 190 -6.13 32.63 -8.96
C GLN A 190 -7.24 33.06 -9.95
N GLY A 191 -8.42 32.44 -9.86
CA GLY A 191 -9.67 33.05 -10.33
C GLY A 191 -10.17 32.72 -11.75
N ARG A 192 -9.60 31.74 -12.45
CA ARG A 192 -10.18 31.25 -13.72
C ARG A 192 -11.00 29.99 -13.49
N ASP A 193 -12.34 30.10 -13.47
CA ASP A 193 -13.23 28.95 -13.28
C ASP A 193 -13.04 27.85 -14.34
N ALA A 194 -12.63 28.23 -15.56
CA ALA A 194 -12.27 27.28 -16.62
C ALA A 194 -11.06 26.39 -16.27
N VAL A 195 -10.15 26.85 -15.40
CA VAL A 195 -8.99 26.05 -14.97
C VAL A 195 -9.36 25.12 -13.83
N LYS A 196 -10.32 25.47 -12.96
CA LYS A 196 -10.83 24.56 -11.92
C LYS A 196 -11.43 23.28 -12.51
N ILE A 197 -12.13 23.38 -13.65
CA ILE A 197 -12.67 22.20 -14.34
C ILE A 197 -11.54 21.30 -14.83
N LYS A 198 -10.51 21.88 -15.48
CA LYS A 198 -9.32 21.13 -15.93
C LYS A 198 -8.54 20.51 -14.77
N LEU A 199 -8.48 21.17 -13.61
CA LEU A 199 -7.81 20.64 -12.42
C LEU A 199 -8.58 19.46 -11.81
N LYS A 200 -9.91 19.45 -11.87
CA LYS A 200 -10.71 18.29 -11.49
C LYS A 200 -10.49 17.11 -12.42
N GLU A 201 -10.50 17.34 -13.73
CA GLU A 201 -10.17 16.31 -14.72
C GLU A 201 -8.75 15.76 -14.51
N LEU A 202 -7.79 16.64 -14.21
CA LEU A 202 -6.42 16.26 -13.87
C LEU A 202 -6.37 15.39 -12.61
N ARG A 203 -7.13 15.75 -11.57
CA ARG A 203 -7.21 14.99 -10.31
C ARG A 203 -7.71 13.58 -10.57
N GLU A 204 -8.78 13.45 -11.33
CA GLU A 204 -9.38 12.15 -11.65
C GLU A 204 -8.43 11.29 -12.48
N ALA A 205 -7.78 11.88 -13.50
CA ALA A 205 -6.76 11.18 -14.30
C ALA A 205 -5.55 10.77 -13.45
N ALA A 206 -5.08 11.63 -12.55
CA ALA A 206 -3.95 11.33 -11.66
C ALA A 206 -4.30 10.23 -10.65
N ASN A 207 -5.51 10.26 -10.08
CA ASN A 207 -5.99 9.19 -9.19
C ASN A 207 -6.05 7.85 -9.93
N PHE A 208 -6.54 7.83 -11.18
CA PHE A 208 -6.59 6.60 -11.98
C PHE A 208 -5.20 6.03 -12.28
N GLU A 209 -4.22 6.89 -12.60
CA GLU A 209 -2.83 6.42 -12.81
C GLU A 209 -2.16 5.97 -11.50
N VAL A 210 -2.47 6.62 -10.37
CA VAL A 210 -2.00 6.16 -9.06
C VAL A 210 -2.65 4.83 -8.68
N ASP A 211 -3.94 4.63 -8.95
CA ASP A 211 -4.61 3.35 -8.70
C ASP A 211 -3.91 2.21 -9.44
N LYS A 212 -3.48 2.43 -10.69
CA LYS A 212 -2.66 1.46 -11.43
C LYS A 212 -1.27 1.29 -10.81
N ALA A 213 -0.60 2.38 -10.45
CA ALA A 213 0.72 2.34 -9.84
C ALA A 213 0.72 1.60 -8.49
N MET A 214 -0.38 1.69 -7.73
CA MET A 214 -0.56 0.97 -6.47
C MET A 214 -0.64 -0.55 -6.63
N LEU A 215 -1.01 -1.06 -7.83
CA LEU A 215 -0.98 -2.49 -8.13
C LEU A 215 0.44 -2.99 -8.46
N THR A 216 1.39 -2.08 -8.68
CA THR A 216 2.79 -2.42 -8.94
C THR A 216 3.61 -2.44 -7.63
N ASP A 217 4.90 -2.74 -7.74
CA ASP A 217 5.83 -2.68 -6.61
C ASP A 217 6.30 -1.24 -6.28
N ALA A 218 5.85 -0.23 -7.05
CA ALA A 218 6.23 1.17 -6.86
C ALA A 218 6.04 1.70 -5.42
N PRO A 219 4.94 1.38 -4.68
CA PRO A 219 4.73 1.88 -3.32
C PRO A 219 5.77 1.38 -2.29
N LEU A 220 6.48 0.28 -2.60
CA LEU A 220 7.51 -0.30 -1.74
C LEU A 220 8.92 0.14 -2.12
N LEU A 221 9.10 0.71 -3.33
CA LEU A 221 10.38 1.12 -3.88
C LEU A 221 10.61 2.63 -3.74
N PHE A 222 9.56 3.43 -3.91
CA PHE A 222 9.68 4.87 -4.04
C PHE A 222 8.84 5.63 -3.00
N PRO A 223 9.34 6.78 -2.52
CA PRO A 223 8.53 7.73 -1.76
C PRO A 223 7.27 8.16 -2.52
N PRO A 224 6.15 8.42 -1.81
CA PRO A 224 4.86 8.75 -2.44
C PRO A 224 4.90 10.02 -3.30
N GLY A 225 5.79 10.97 -2.99
CA GLY A 225 6.00 12.16 -3.82
C GLY A 225 6.61 11.85 -5.19
N GLN A 226 7.50 10.85 -5.28
CA GLN A 226 8.12 10.45 -6.54
C GLN A 226 7.16 9.61 -7.39
N VAL A 227 6.37 8.74 -6.75
CA VAL A 227 5.32 7.95 -7.43
C VAL A 227 4.33 8.88 -8.11
N MET A 228 3.86 9.93 -7.41
CA MET A 228 2.98 10.94 -8.00
C MET A 228 3.60 11.63 -9.22
N LEU A 229 4.86 12.07 -9.13
CA LEU A 229 5.56 12.72 -10.25
C LEU A 229 5.75 11.79 -11.45
N PHE A 230 5.93 10.49 -11.21
CA PHE A 230 6.04 9.51 -12.29
C PHE A 230 4.70 9.27 -12.99
N CYS A 231 3.62 9.04 -12.25
CA CYS A 231 2.26 8.91 -12.79
C CYS A 231 1.86 10.15 -13.62
N ARG A 232 2.26 11.33 -13.15
CA ARG A 232 2.05 12.61 -13.83
C ARG A 232 2.70 12.65 -15.22
N SER A 233 3.93 12.17 -15.38
CA SER A 233 4.63 12.17 -16.68
C SER A 233 3.85 11.39 -17.75
N PHE A 234 3.07 10.38 -17.35
CA PHE A 234 2.18 9.63 -18.25
C PHE A 234 0.86 10.36 -18.56
N SER A 235 0.24 11.03 -17.57
CA SER A 235 -1.01 11.79 -17.80
C SER A 235 -0.82 13.08 -18.60
N PHE A 236 0.38 13.68 -18.59
CA PHE A 236 0.63 15.03 -19.12
C PHE A 236 1.03 15.12 -20.60
N ILE A 237 1.04 14.01 -21.35
CA ILE A 237 1.30 14.02 -22.80
C ILE A 237 0.30 14.91 -23.56
N GLY A 238 -0.86 15.26 -22.96
CA GLY A 238 -1.89 16.10 -23.59
C GLY A 238 -1.95 17.59 -23.19
N ILE A 239 -1.24 18.06 -22.14
CA ILE A 239 -1.38 19.46 -21.65
C ILE A 239 0.00 20.12 -21.59
N GLY A 240 0.55 20.44 -22.76
CA GLY A 240 1.83 21.12 -22.92
C GLY A 240 1.80 22.63 -22.56
N ALA A 241 2.98 23.15 -22.22
CA ALA A 241 3.38 24.56 -21.99
C ALA A 241 3.12 25.20 -20.61
N GLN A 242 1.90 25.21 -20.05
CA GLN A 242 1.62 25.93 -18.78
C GLN A 242 2.23 25.26 -17.53
N VAL A 243 2.47 23.96 -17.62
CA VAL A 243 2.95 23.16 -16.50
C VAL A 243 4.47 23.03 -16.51
N PHE A 244 5.12 23.17 -17.66
CA PHE A 244 6.58 23.30 -17.77
C PHE A 244 7.06 24.61 -17.11
N SER A 245 6.32 25.70 -17.31
CA SER A 245 6.59 26.98 -16.66
C SER A 245 6.36 26.95 -15.14
N PHE A 246 5.40 26.16 -14.64
CA PHE A 246 5.26 25.91 -13.21
C PHE A 246 6.39 25.03 -12.65
N LEU A 247 6.85 24.01 -13.39
CA LEU A 247 7.97 23.16 -12.96
C LEU A 247 9.27 23.96 -12.90
N ASP A 248 9.59 24.76 -13.91
CA ASP A 248 10.75 25.66 -13.88
C ASP A 248 10.65 26.63 -12.70
N ALA A 249 9.45 27.15 -12.41
CA ALA A 249 9.21 28.02 -11.26
C ALA A 249 9.31 27.27 -9.91
N TYR A 250 8.86 26.02 -9.83
CA TYR A 250 8.91 25.20 -8.62
C TYR A 250 10.34 24.73 -8.33
N GLU A 251 11.10 24.34 -9.35
CA GLU A 251 12.51 23.97 -9.26
C GLU A 251 13.36 25.19 -8.89
N SER A 252 13.05 26.37 -9.46
CA SER A 252 13.64 27.66 -9.06
C SER A 252 13.32 28.03 -7.62
N ARG A 253 12.08 27.81 -7.14
CA ARG A 253 11.71 28.02 -5.73
C ARG A 253 12.39 27.03 -4.79
N LYS A 254 12.52 25.76 -5.18
CA LYS A 254 13.19 24.72 -4.37
C LYS A 254 14.70 24.99 -4.27
N LEU A 255 15.32 25.48 -5.35
CA LEU A 255 16.68 26.01 -5.34
C LEU A 255 16.78 27.24 -4.43
N GLN A 256 15.86 28.21 -4.51
CA GLN A 256 15.83 29.36 -3.60
C GLN A 256 15.65 28.97 -2.13
N PHE A 257 14.77 28.03 -1.80
CA PHE A 257 14.61 27.54 -0.42
C PHE A 257 15.86 26.80 0.07
N SER A 258 16.52 26.03 -0.79
CA SER A 258 17.81 25.41 -0.47
C SER A 258 18.91 26.47 -0.26
N SER A 259 18.95 27.52 -1.09
CA SER A 259 19.87 28.66 -0.94
C SER A 259 19.59 29.48 0.31
N VAL A 260 18.34 29.72 0.68
CA VAL A 260 17.94 30.46 1.88
C VAL A 260 18.24 29.65 3.15
N ILE A 261 18.05 28.33 3.13
CA ILE A 261 18.45 27.44 4.24
C ILE A 261 19.98 27.41 4.38
N VAL A 262 20.73 27.40 3.27
CA VAL A 262 22.20 27.46 3.29
C VAL A 262 22.72 28.83 3.73
N LEU A 263 22.10 29.93 3.31
CA LEU A 263 22.45 31.30 3.73
C LEU A 263 22.12 31.53 5.21
N SER A 264 20.97 31.03 5.71
CA SER A 264 20.63 31.09 7.15
C SER A 264 21.60 30.31 8.05
N LYS A 265 22.34 29.34 7.50
CA LYS A 265 23.41 28.61 8.20
C LYS A 265 24.80 29.26 8.07
N LEU A 266 24.99 30.15 7.10
CA LEU A 266 26.24 30.90 6.90
C LEU A 266 26.27 32.22 7.69
N ASP A 267 25.12 32.82 7.98
CA ASP A 267 25.00 34.04 8.81
C ASP A 267 25.01 33.76 10.33
N MET A 268 25.32 32.51 10.74
CA MET A 268 25.42 32.08 12.14
C MET A 268 26.85 31.63 12.54
N ILE A 269 27.87 32.19 11.87
CA ILE A 269 29.29 32.09 12.27
C ILE A 269 29.87 33.50 12.43
#